data_AF-A0A180GQ55-F1
#
_entry.id   AF-A0A180GQ55-F1
#
_cell.length_a   1.000
_cell.length_b   1.000
_cell.length_c   1.000
_cell.angle_alpha   90.00
_cell.angle_beta   90.00
_cell.angle_gamma   90.00
#
_symmetry.space_group_name_H-M   'P 1'
#
loop_
_entity.id
_entity.type
_entity.pdbx_description
1 polymer ?
#
loop_
_entity_poly.entity_id
_entity_poly.type
_entity_poly.pdbx_seq_one_letter_code
_entity_poly.pdbx_strand_id
1 'polypeptide(L)'
;MNKLAKDSNINNLWNHSVNNWIRNSCDPTKLQVLKTNESSRRVSILADDMGLGKTLTTLALVLATTDLAKTFQTSLSNDQHIHSAATLIICPLATLSNWKNKIRIHFKERAIPYIILHGRDRGNITQEDLLSSLAVLTTYNMVGTSGNWLHKSQITIESLELFWFRIVLDEAHMIRNPTANRTINILKVKSKLVLCLTGTPFQN
;
A
#
# COMPACT_ATOMS: atom_id res chain seq x y z
N MET A 1 -43.62 -6.26 8.47
CA MET A 1 -43.16 -4.98 9.08
C MET A 1 -41.75 -5.21 9.63
N ASN A 2 -40.85 -4.22 9.50
CA ASN A 2 -39.41 -4.18 9.93
C ASN A 2 -38.33 -4.06 8.83
N LYS A 3 -38.63 -3.40 7.70
CA LYS A 3 -37.56 -2.89 6.80
C LYS A 3 -37.13 -1.44 7.12
N LEU A 4 -38.04 -0.64 7.67
CA LEU A 4 -37.83 0.80 7.95
C LEU A 4 -36.90 1.11 9.14
N ALA A 5 -36.68 0.16 10.06
CA ALA A 5 -35.87 0.40 11.27
C ALA A 5 -34.35 0.24 11.05
N LYS A 6 -33.92 -0.42 9.97
CA LYS A 6 -32.48 -0.55 9.63
C LYS A 6 -31.95 0.67 8.88
N ASP A 7 -32.76 1.24 7.99
CA ASP A 7 -32.37 2.39 7.17
C ASP A 7 -32.21 3.68 7.99
N SER A 8 -33.00 3.85 9.05
CA SER A 8 -32.86 4.99 9.97
C SER A 8 -31.52 4.97 10.72
N ASN A 9 -30.99 3.78 11.01
CA ASN A 9 -29.75 3.62 11.76
C ASN A 9 -28.51 3.90 10.89
N ILE A 10 -28.54 3.48 9.62
CA ILE A 10 -27.48 3.81 8.64
C ILE A 10 -27.50 5.31 8.30
N ASN A 11 -28.69 5.90 8.13
CA ASN A 11 -28.80 7.33 7.86
C ASN A 11 -28.36 8.18 9.06
N ASN A 12 -28.66 7.75 10.28
CA ASN A 12 -28.15 8.40 11.49
C ASN A 12 -26.64 8.25 11.64
N LEU A 13 -26.08 7.08 11.30
CA LEU A 13 -24.63 6.88 11.29
C LEU A 13 -23.96 7.80 10.27
N TRP A 14 -24.45 7.83 9.02
CA TRP A 14 -23.86 8.64 7.94
C TRP A 14 -23.94 10.15 8.23
N ASN A 15 -25.04 10.60 8.84
CA ASN A 15 -25.26 12.01 9.13
C ASN A 15 -24.74 12.47 10.50
N HIS A 16 -24.15 11.58 11.29
CA HIS A 16 -23.56 11.91 12.58
C HIS A 16 -22.44 12.94 12.44
N SER A 17 -22.35 13.90 13.38
CA SER A 17 -21.38 15.00 13.35
C SER A 17 -19.92 14.52 13.30
N VAL A 18 -19.64 13.39 13.96
CA VAL A 18 -18.31 12.74 13.95
C VAL A 18 -17.94 12.20 12.56
N ASN A 19 -18.90 11.90 11.69
CA ASN A 19 -18.66 11.39 10.33
C ASN A 19 -18.65 12.50 9.27
N ASN A 20 -18.69 13.77 9.68
CA ASN A 20 -18.59 14.92 8.78
C ASN A 20 -17.33 14.88 7.91
N TRP A 21 -16.21 14.39 8.45
CA TRP A 21 -14.96 14.26 7.70
C TRP A 21 -15.09 13.27 6.54
N ILE A 22 -15.86 12.18 6.70
CA ILE A 22 -16.08 11.18 5.65
C ILE A 22 -16.87 11.81 4.51
N ARG A 23 -17.98 12.49 4.83
CA ARG A 23 -18.80 13.21 3.84
C ARG A 23 -18.00 14.28 3.09
N ASN A 24 -17.15 15.02 3.81
CA ASN A 24 -16.26 16.01 3.21
C ASN A 24 -15.16 15.39 2.34
N SER A 25 -14.75 14.15 2.62
CA SER A 25 -13.71 13.43 1.86
C SER A 25 -14.27 12.65 0.67
N CYS A 26 -15.54 12.25 0.73
CA CYS A 26 -16.26 11.52 -0.32
C CYS A 26 -17.01 12.44 -1.30
N ASP A 27 -17.06 13.75 -1.04
CA ASP A 27 -17.67 14.74 -1.94
C ASP A 27 -16.86 14.82 -3.26
N PRO A 28 -17.43 14.41 -4.41
CA PRO A 28 -16.75 14.42 -5.70
C PRO A 28 -16.30 15.82 -6.13
N THR A 29 -16.95 16.86 -5.61
CA THR A 29 -16.65 18.25 -5.95
C THR A 29 -15.50 18.84 -5.12
N LYS A 30 -15.19 18.23 -3.97
CA LYS A 30 -14.04 18.56 -3.10
C LYS A 30 -12.86 17.61 -3.28
N LEU A 31 -12.88 16.78 -4.31
CA LEU A 31 -11.73 15.99 -4.78
C LEU A 31 -10.59 16.85 -5.34
N GLN A 32 -10.62 18.17 -5.13
CA GLN A 32 -9.39 18.94 -5.01
C GLN A 32 -8.66 18.45 -3.76
N VAL A 33 -7.74 17.49 -3.98
CA VAL A 33 -6.69 17.02 -3.07
C VAL A 33 -6.65 17.88 -1.82
N LEU A 34 -7.27 17.38 -0.75
CA LEU A 34 -7.17 18.00 0.57
C LEU A 34 -5.69 18.32 0.80
N LYS A 35 -5.35 19.62 0.73
CA LYS A 35 -4.06 20.17 1.17
C LYS A 35 -4.06 20.13 2.70
N THR A 36 -4.13 18.92 3.24
CA THR A 36 -3.85 18.66 4.65
C THR A 36 -2.35 18.65 4.81
N ASN A 37 -1.87 19.41 5.79
CA ASN A 37 -0.48 19.62 6.18
C ASN A 37 0.47 18.49 5.75
N GLU A 38 1.50 18.85 4.98
CA GLU A 38 2.31 17.95 4.16
C GLU A 38 3.10 16.87 4.91
N SER A 39 3.11 16.87 6.24
CA SER A 39 3.96 16.00 7.06
C SER A 39 3.33 14.70 7.56
N SER A 40 2.02 14.49 7.43
CA SER A 40 1.37 13.30 7.99
C SER A 40 1.18 12.18 6.96
N ARG A 41 1.64 10.98 7.30
CA ARG A 41 1.41 9.74 6.54
C ARG A 41 -0.08 9.43 6.47
N ARG A 42 -0.64 9.29 5.26
CA ARG A 42 -2.07 9.02 5.06
C ARG A 42 -2.31 7.52 5.00
N VAL A 43 -3.33 7.04 5.73
CA VAL A 43 -3.70 5.62 5.78
C VAL A 43 -5.14 5.44 5.31
N SER A 44 -5.38 4.42 4.50
CA SER A 44 -6.70 4.04 3.99
C SER A 44 -6.87 2.53 4.09
N ILE A 45 -8.12 2.06 4.23
CA ILE A 45 -8.45 0.64 4.33
C ILE A 45 -9.48 0.31 3.25
N LEU A 46 -9.19 -0.71 2.45
CA LEU A 46 -10.12 -1.35 1.52
C LEU A 46 -10.54 -2.70 2.11
N ALA A 47 -11.72 -2.71 2.74
CA ALA A 47 -12.24 -3.82 3.53
C ALA A 47 -13.36 -4.59 2.82
N ASP A 48 -13.18 -4.85 1.51
CA ASP A 48 -14.17 -5.62 0.73
C ASP A 48 -14.01 -7.12 0.96
N ASP A 49 -15.09 -7.89 0.80
CA ASP A 49 -15.06 -9.35 0.84
C ASP A 49 -14.02 -9.96 -0.14
N MET A 50 -13.57 -11.17 0.19
CA MET A 50 -12.69 -11.94 -0.67
C MET A 50 -13.36 -12.20 -2.02
N GLY A 51 -12.63 -11.95 -3.12
CA GLY A 51 -13.16 -12.15 -4.48
C GLY A 51 -13.73 -10.90 -5.16
N LEU A 52 -13.94 -9.79 -4.44
CA LEU A 52 -14.49 -8.54 -5.02
C LEU A 52 -13.46 -7.70 -5.83
N GLY A 53 -12.33 -8.29 -6.22
CA GLY A 53 -11.40 -7.63 -7.14
C GLY A 53 -10.47 -6.58 -6.54
N LYS A 54 -10.31 -6.52 -5.21
CA LYS A 54 -9.39 -5.59 -4.50
C LYS A 54 -8.02 -5.44 -5.15
N THR A 55 -7.42 -6.55 -5.60
CA THR A 55 -6.13 -6.56 -6.31
C THR A 55 -6.18 -5.73 -7.59
N LEU A 56 -7.20 -5.94 -8.43
CA LEU A 56 -7.32 -5.23 -9.70
C LEU A 56 -7.62 -3.75 -9.47
N THR A 57 -8.50 -3.43 -8.51
CA THR A 57 -8.78 -2.05 -8.09
C THR A 57 -7.51 -1.35 -7.62
N THR A 58 -6.66 -2.05 -6.87
CA THR A 58 -5.39 -1.50 -6.39
C THR A 58 -4.42 -1.24 -7.55
N LEU A 59 -4.31 -2.15 -8.51
CA LEU A 59 -3.46 -1.96 -9.69
C LEU A 59 -3.96 -0.82 -10.59
N ALA A 60 -5.27 -0.70 -10.76
CA ALA A 60 -5.88 0.43 -11.46
C ALA A 60 -5.58 1.76 -10.74
N LEU A 61 -5.64 1.77 -9.41
CA LEU A 61 -5.23 2.91 -8.59
C LEU A 61 -3.75 3.24 -8.78
N VAL A 62 -2.86 2.24 -8.89
CA VAL A 62 -1.43 2.48 -9.20
C VAL A 62 -1.30 3.27 -10.49
N LEU A 63 -1.92 2.81 -11.57
CA LEU A 63 -1.88 3.51 -12.85
C LEU A 63 -2.49 4.91 -12.79
N ALA A 64 -3.68 5.05 -12.21
CA ALA A 64 -4.39 6.33 -12.11
C ALA A 64 -3.62 7.39 -11.31
N THR A 65 -2.72 6.98 -10.43
CA THR A 65 -1.94 7.88 -9.56
C THR A 65 -0.49 8.05 -10.02
N THR A 66 -0.13 7.59 -11.22
CA THR A 66 1.27 7.60 -11.72
C THR A 66 1.86 9.02 -11.77
N ASP A 67 1.11 10.01 -12.23
CA ASP A 67 1.62 11.38 -12.36
C ASP A 67 1.88 12.03 -11.00
N LEU A 68 1.01 11.75 -10.01
CA LEU A 68 1.20 12.16 -8.62
C LEU A 68 2.44 11.48 -8.02
N ALA A 69 2.64 10.18 -8.30
CA ALA A 69 3.78 9.42 -7.83
C ALA A 69 5.10 9.95 -8.39
N LYS A 70 5.14 10.29 -9.68
CA LYS A 70 6.30 10.92 -10.33
C LYS A 70 6.60 12.30 -9.75
N THR A 71 5.57 13.11 -9.50
CA THR A 71 5.72 14.43 -8.86
C THR A 71 6.33 14.29 -7.48
N PHE A 72 5.90 13.28 -6.70
CA PHE A 72 6.48 12.93 -5.41
C PHE A 72 7.94 12.45 -5.51
N GLN A 73 8.30 11.68 -6.54
CA GLN A 73 9.70 11.27 -6.76
C GLN A 73 10.62 12.46 -7.05
N THR A 74 10.12 13.47 -7.78
CA THR A 74 10.90 14.67 -8.12
C THR A 74 10.86 15.77 -7.05
N SER A 75 10.02 15.64 -6.04
CA SER A 75 9.88 16.70 -5.02
C SER A 75 11.18 16.79 -4.22
N LEU A 76 11.82 17.96 -4.26
CA LEU A 76 12.99 18.26 -3.44
C LEU A 76 12.57 18.27 -1.97
N SER A 77 12.93 17.23 -1.25
CA SER A 77 12.77 17.14 0.20
C SER A 77 14.08 17.51 0.88
N ASN A 78 14.01 18.30 1.96
CA ASN A 78 15.13 18.51 2.87
C ASN A 78 15.51 17.23 3.66
N ASP A 79 14.73 16.17 3.54
CA ASP A 79 15.02 14.85 4.11
C ASP A 79 16.09 14.12 3.29
N GLN A 80 17.02 13.45 3.98
CA GLN A 80 18.11 12.65 3.40
C GLN A 80 17.64 11.40 2.61
N HIS A 81 16.34 11.22 2.38
CA HIS A 81 15.78 9.98 1.83
C HIS A 81 15.45 10.16 0.36
N ILE A 82 15.75 9.12 -0.42
CA ILE A 82 15.44 9.12 -1.85
C ILE A 82 13.97 8.75 -2.03
N HIS A 83 13.21 9.64 -2.68
CA HIS A 83 11.79 9.41 -2.95
C HIS A 83 11.62 8.42 -4.10
N SER A 84 10.73 7.45 -3.93
CA SER A 84 10.35 6.49 -4.97
C SER A 84 8.89 6.67 -5.38
N ALA A 85 8.63 6.75 -6.69
CA ALA A 85 7.28 6.73 -7.24
C ALA A 85 6.60 5.34 -7.12
N ALA A 86 7.37 4.30 -6.81
CA ALA A 86 6.86 2.95 -6.78
C ALA A 86 5.84 2.73 -5.65
N THR A 87 4.88 1.87 -5.93
CA THR A 87 3.99 1.30 -4.91
C THR A 87 4.60 0.01 -4.37
N LEU A 88 4.97 0.00 -3.09
CA LEU A 88 5.47 -1.17 -2.40
C LEU A 88 4.30 -2.06 -1.95
N ILE A 89 4.12 -3.20 -2.60
CA ILE A 89 3.08 -4.18 -2.30
C ILE A 89 3.69 -5.26 -1.42
N ILE A 90 3.25 -5.31 -0.16
CA ILE A 90 3.64 -6.32 0.83
C ILE A 90 2.47 -7.30 0.94
N CYS A 91 2.74 -8.57 0.64
CA CYS A 91 1.71 -9.60 0.61
C CYS A 91 2.18 -10.93 1.25
N PRO A 92 1.26 -11.83 1.63
CA PRO A 92 1.61 -13.20 1.94
C PRO A 92 2.40 -13.85 0.79
N LEU A 93 3.34 -14.74 1.10
CA LEU A 93 4.11 -15.46 0.07
C LEU A 93 3.20 -16.21 -0.91
N ALA A 94 2.09 -16.76 -0.42
CA ALA A 94 1.11 -17.49 -1.22
C ALA A 94 0.40 -16.61 -2.27
N THR A 95 0.25 -15.29 -2.04
CA THR A 95 -0.48 -14.40 -2.96
C THR A 95 0.45 -13.61 -3.89
N LEU A 96 1.77 -13.65 -3.68
CA LEU A 96 2.74 -12.94 -4.51
C LEU A 96 2.65 -13.33 -6.01
N SER A 97 2.54 -14.63 -6.30
CA SER A 97 2.38 -15.12 -7.66
C SER A 97 1.05 -14.68 -8.30
N ASN A 98 -0.01 -14.54 -7.49
CA ASN A 98 -1.30 -14.04 -7.94
C ASN A 98 -1.22 -12.57 -8.34
N TRP A 99 -0.56 -11.72 -7.55
CA TRP A 99 -0.31 -10.32 -7.93
C TRP A 99 0.42 -10.21 -9.27
N LYS A 100 1.51 -10.96 -9.44
CA LYS A 100 2.26 -11.04 -10.72
C LYS A 100 1.35 -11.43 -11.88
N ASN A 101 0.54 -12.47 -11.70
CA ASN A 101 -0.36 -12.97 -12.73
C ASN A 101 -1.45 -11.95 -13.08
N LYS A 102 -2.00 -11.22 -12.09
CA LYS A 102 -3.01 -10.18 -12.33
C LYS A 102 -2.45 -9.02 -13.14
N ILE A 103 -1.21 -8.60 -12.88
CA ILE A 103 -0.53 -7.60 -13.71
C ILE A 103 -0.39 -8.11 -15.15
N ARG A 104 0.11 -9.34 -15.33
CA ARG A 104 0.37 -9.91 -16.66
C ARG A 104 -0.89 -10.12 -17.51
N ILE A 105 -2.00 -10.53 -16.89
CA ILE A 105 -3.22 -10.92 -17.61
C ILE A 105 -4.12 -9.71 -17.92
N HIS A 106 -4.18 -8.72 -17.04
CA HIS A 106 -5.15 -7.62 -17.14
C HIS A 106 -4.59 -6.32 -17.70
N PHE A 107 -3.26 -6.20 -17.83
CA PHE A 107 -2.61 -4.98 -18.30
C PHE A 107 -1.72 -5.27 -19.50
N LYS A 108 -1.59 -4.26 -20.38
CA LYS A 108 -0.64 -4.33 -21.51
C LYS A 108 0.77 -4.49 -20.98
N GLU A 109 1.63 -5.07 -21.80
CA GLU A 109 3.05 -5.21 -21.47
C GLU A 109 3.64 -3.84 -21.11
N ARG A 110 4.43 -3.79 -20.03
CA ARG A 110 5.07 -2.57 -19.49
C ARG A 110 4.12 -1.45 -19.04
N ALA A 111 2.81 -1.65 -19.01
CA ALA A 111 1.89 -0.66 -18.45
C ALA A 111 2.17 -0.42 -16.96
N ILE A 112 2.48 -1.49 -16.22
CA ILE A 112 2.94 -1.44 -14.83
C ILE A 112 4.30 -2.12 -14.78
N PRO A 113 5.42 -1.40 -14.96
CA PRO A 113 6.75 -1.93 -14.71
C PRO A 113 6.84 -2.36 -13.24
N TYR A 114 7.19 -3.62 -12.99
CA TYR A 114 7.23 -4.16 -11.64
C TYR A 114 8.47 -5.00 -11.36
N ILE A 115 8.89 -4.99 -10.10
CA ILE A 115 10.00 -5.78 -9.58
C ILE A 115 9.50 -6.72 -8.49
N ILE A 116 10.04 -7.93 -8.45
CA ILE A 116 9.77 -8.89 -7.37
C ILE A 116 10.99 -8.92 -6.46
N LEU A 117 10.86 -8.31 -5.27
CA LEU A 117 11.88 -8.35 -4.24
C LEU A 117 11.64 -9.55 -3.30
N HIS A 118 11.94 -10.74 -3.80
CA HIS A 118 11.83 -12.00 -3.06
C HIS A 118 12.82 -13.05 -3.58
N GLY A 119 13.24 -13.99 -2.74
CA GLY A 119 14.08 -15.13 -3.15
C GLY A 119 15.58 -14.84 -3.28
N ARG A 120 16.29 -15.68 -4.04
CA ARG A 120 17.76 -15.63 -4.17
C ARG A 120 18.24 -14.56 -5.17
N ASP A 121 17.41 -14.22 -6.14
CA ASP A 121 17.77 -13.29 -7.23
C ASP A 121 17.73 -11.81 -6.81
N ARG A 122 17.48 -11.52 -5.53
CA ARG A 122 17.42 -10.16 -4.99
C ARG A 122 18.75 -9.41 -5.04
N GLY A 123 19.88 -10.14 -5.06
CA GLY A 123 21.21 -9.53 -5.06
C GLY A 123 21.54 -8.74 -6.33
N ASN A 124 20.78 -8.94 -7.41
CA ASN A 124 21.02 -8.29 -8.70
C ASN A 124 20.14 -7.04 -8.92
N ILE A 125 19.22 -6.73 -8.01
CA ILE A 125 18.30 -5.60 -8.16
C ILE A 125 19.03 -4.34 -7.70
N THR A 126 19.21 -3.38 -8.60
CA THR A 126 19.84 -2.09 -8.24
C THR A 126 18.82 -1.09 -7.72
N GLN A 127 19.31 0.02 -7.17
CA GLN A 127 18.44 1.10 -6.75
C GLN A 127 17.76 1.77 -7.94
N GLU A 128 18.45 1.89 -9.07
CA GLU A 128 17.92 2.45 -10.32
C GLU A 128 16.73 1.62 -10.83
N ASP A 129 16.83 0.29 -10.75
CA ASP A 129 15.72 -0.60 -11.10
C ASP A 129 14.48 -0.26 -10.28
N LEU A 130 14.64 -0.13 -8.96
CA LEU A 130 13.55 0.21 -8.04
C LEU A 130 12.93 1.59 -8.34
N LEU A 131 13.78 2.58 -8.64
CA LEU A 131 13.34 3.94 -8.97
C LEU A 131 12.64 4.06 -10.33
N SER A 132 12.90 3.12 -11.25
CA SER A 132 12.24 3.04 -12.55
C SER A 132 10.90 2.29 -12.53
N SER A 133 10.63 1.54 -11.45
CA SER A 133 9.44 0.70 -11.31
C SER A 133 8.21 1.46 -10.82
N LEU A 134 7.01 1.01 -11.21
CA LEU A 134 5.74 1.49 -10.65
C LEU A 134 5.23 0.62 -9.50
N ALA A 135 5.64 -0.64 -9.44
CA ALA A 135 5.27 -1.57 -8.38
C ALA A 135 6.47 -2.42 -7.93
N VAL A 136 6.64 -2.55 -6.62
CA VAL A 136 7.61 -3.48 -6.03
C VAL A 136 6.84 -4.49 -5.20
N LEU A 137 6.89 -5.76 -5.58
CA LEU A 137 6.20 -6.85 -4.91
C LEU A 137 7.17 -7.52 -3.94
N THR A 138 6.77 -7.62 -2.69
CA THR A 138 7.56 -8.28 -1.66
C THR A 138 6.66 -9.01 -0.66
N THR A 139 7.27 -9.71 0.29
CA THR A 139 6.54 -10.44 1.34
C THR A 139 6.76 -9.83 2.71
N TYR A 140 5.84 -10.10 3.63
CA TYR A 140 5.95 -9.63 5.02
C TYR A 140 7.27 -9.97 5.71
N ASN A 141 7.91 -11.08 5.34
CA ASN A 141 9.18 -11.49 5.92
C ASN A 141 10.38 -10.68 5.39
N MET A 142 10.20 -9.91 4.31
CA MET A 142 11.24 -9.09 3.69
C MET A 142 11.40 -7.70 4.29
N VAL A 143 10.43 -7.28 5.10
CA VAL A 143 10.32 -5.90 5.59
C VAL A 143 11.13 -5.67 6.88
N GLY A 144 11.85 -6.68 7.38
CA GLY A 144 12.72 -6.56 8.55
C GLY A 144 14.16 -7.03 8.33
N THR A 145 15.01 -6.72 9.30
CA THR A 145 16.42 -7.15 9.41
C THR A 145 16.67 -8.65 9.32
N SER A 146 15.61 -9.48 9.42
CA SER A 146 15.64 -10.93 9.26
C SER A 146 15.36 -11.42 7.84
N GLY A 147 15.57 -10.58 6.81
CA GLY A 147 15.74 -11.02 5.42
C GLY A 147 17.00 -11.89 5.28
N ASN A 148 16.93 -13.14 5.74
CA ASN A 148 18.02 -14.11 5.93
C ASN A 148 19.09 -13.70 6.97
N TRP A 149 18.98 -14.22 8.20
CA TRP A 149 20.09 -14.21 9.17
C TRP A 149 21.38 -14.86 8.60
N LEU A 150 21.23 -15.73 7.59
CA LEU A 150 22.30 -16.42 6.89
C LEU A 150 23.08 -15.54 5.90
N HIS A 151 22.51 -14.41 5.44
CA HIS A 151 23.13 -13.56 4.41
C HIS A 151 22.94 -12.08 4.74
N LYS A 152 23.80 -11.55 5.62
CA LYS A 152 23.86 -10.12 6.01
C LYS A 152 24.11 -9.15 4.84
N SER A 153 24.45 -9.66 3.64
CA SER A 153 24.73 -8.87 2.43
C SER A 153 23.55 -8.74 1.47
N GLN A 154 22.36 -9.27 1.80
CA GLN A 154 21.20 -9.20 0.90
C GLN A 154 20.35 -7.95 1.16
N ILE A 155 19.88 -7.33 0.08
CA ILE A 155 19.01 -6.15 0.10
C ILE A 155 17.69 -6.47 0.84
N THR A 156 17.36 -5.64 1.81
CA THR A 156 16.07 -5.63 2.53
C THR A 156 15.33 -4.34 2.22
N ILE A 157 14.02 -4.27 2.50
CA ILE A 157 13.26 -3.03 2.30
C ILE A 157 13.82 -1.88 3.17
N GLU A 158 14.28 -2.20 4.38
CA GLU A 158 14.84 -1.22 5.32
C GLU A 158 16.18 -0.68 4.82
N SER A 159 17.06 -1.53 4.29
CA SER A 159 18.38 -1.14 3.77
C SER A 159 18.34 -0.29 2.50
N LEU A 160 17.17 -0.16 1.86
CA LEU A 160 17.02 0.67 0.67
C LEU A 160 16.90 2.16 1.00
N GLU A 161 16.56 2.51 2.25
CA GLU A 161 16.39 3.89 2.73
C GLU A 161 15.48 4.77 1.83
N LEU A 162 14.57 4.13 1.10
CA LEU A 162 13.63 4.79 0.19
C LEU A 162 12.42 5.33 0.95
N PHE A 163 11.96 6.51 0.54
CA PHE A 163 10.66 7.03 0.90
C PHE A 163 9.64 6.67 -0.19
N TRP A 164 8.74 5.74 0.11
CA TRP A 164 7.81 5.19 -0.88
C TRP A 164 6.60 6.10 -1.09
N PHE A 165 6.15 6.27 -2.33
CA PHE A 165 4.90 6.98 -2.61
C PHE A 165 3.71 6.29 -1.92
N ARG A 166 3.61 4.97 -2.04
CA ARG A 166 2.53 4.19 -1.43
C ARG A 166 3.01 2.83 -0.98
N ILE A 167 2.52 2.41 0.18
CA ILE A 167 2.58 1.02 0.63
C ILE A 167 1.20 0.40 0.53
N VAL A 168 1.12 -0.83 0.02
CA VAL A 168 -0.08 -1.66 0.00
C VAL A 168 0.19 -2.87 0.89
N LEU A 169 -0.68 -3.09 1.87
CA LEU A 169 -0.63 -4.26 2.76
C LEU A 169 -1.75 -5.20 2.40
N ASP A 170 -1.43 -6.29 1.69
CA ASP A 170 -2.38 -7.34 1.35
C ASP A 170 -2.57 -8.29 2.52
N GLU A 171 -3.81 -8.67 2.83
CA GLU A 171 -4.16 -9.38 4.06
C GLU A 171 -3.66 -8.66 5.33
N ALA A 172 -4.04 -7.38 5.46
CA ALA A 172 -3.57 -6.48 6.50
C ALA A 172 -3.82 -6.97 7.95
N HIS A 173 -4.71 -7.95 8.15
CA HIS A 173 -4.86 -8.64 9.44
C HIS A 173 -3.55 -9.28 9.95
N MET A 174 -2.56 -9.53 9.07
CA MET A 174 -1.22 -10.03 9.41
C MET A 174 -0.39 -9.07 10.28
N ILE A 175 -0.76 -7.79 10.36
CA ILE A 175 -0.08 -6.78 11.20
C ILE A 175 -0.94 -6.32 12.39
N ARG A 176 -1.98 -7.08 12.76
CA ARG A 176 -2.89 -6.73 13.86
C ARG A 176 -2.20 -6.55 15.21
N ASN A 177 -1.11 -7.29 15.45
CA ASN A 177 -0.38 -7.23 16.72
C ASN A 177 0.68 -6.12 16.64
N PRO A 178 0.54 -5.01 17.39
CA PRO A 178 1.49 -3.91 17.37
C PRO A 178 2.85 -4.27 17.98
N THR A 179 2.92 -5.27 18.86
CA THR A 179 4.18 -5.67 19.52
C THR A 179 5.01 -6.65 18.68
N ALA A 180 4.45 -7.20 17.61
CA ALA A 180 5.16 -8.13 16.75
C ALA A 180 6.24 -7.40 15.95
N ASN A 181 7.46 -7.97 15.91
CA ASN A 181 8.59 -7.42 15.14
C ASN A 181 8.25 -7.08 13.69
N ARG A 182 7.43 -7.93 13.03
CA ARG A 182 6.94 -7.68 11.68
C ARG A 182 6.19 -6.35 11.57
N THR A 183 5.24 -6.12 12.47
CA THR A 183 4.42 -4.90 12.49
C THR A 183 5.30 -3.69 12.77
N ILE A 184 6.18 -3.79 13.77
CA ILE A 184 7.14 -2.73 14.12
C ILE A 184 7.99 -2.36 12.91
N ASN A 185 8.55 -3.34 12.21
CA ASN A 185 9.41 -3.11 11.05
C ASN A 185 8.64 -2.48 9.87
N ILE A 186 7.40 -2.92 9.61
CA ILE A 186 6.55 -2.32 8.58
C ILE A 186 6.19 -0.88 8.90
N LEU A 187 5.91 -0.57 10.16
CA LEU A 187 5.61 0.79 10.60
C LEU A 187 6.81 1.73 10.46
N LYS A 188 8.04 1.22 10.55
CA LYS A 188 9.27 1.98 10.31
C LYS A 188 9.50 2.34 8.84
N VAL A 189 8.99 1.55 7.89
CA VAL A 189 9.16 1.84 6.46
C VAL A 189 8.46 3.16 6.11
N LYS A 190 9.21 4.12 5.58
CA LYS A 190 8.68 5.45 5.23
C LYS A 190 7.77 5.38 4.01
N SER A 191 6.55 5.93 4.12
CA SER A 191 5.69 6.13 2.95
C SER A 191 4.75 7.32 3.08
N LYS A 192 4.37 7.92 1.94
CA LYS A 192 3.39 9.02 1.91
C LYS A 192 1.98 8.48 2.13
N LEU A 193 1.67 7.37 1.47
CA LEU A 193 0.36 6.70 1.53
C LEU A 193 0.51 5.25 2.03
N VAL A 194 -0.51 4.75 2.73
CA VAL A 194 -0.68 3.34 3.08
C VAL A 194 -2.09 2.93 2.74
N LEU A 195 -2.23 1.81 2.03
CA LEU A 195 -3.50 1.17 1.72
C LEU A 195 -3.49 -0.24 2.31
N CYS A 196 -4.37 -0.50 3.26
CA CYS A 196 -4.57 -1.82 3.85
C CYS A 196 -5.68 -2.54 3.11
N LEU A 197 -5.40 -3.70 2.54
CA LEU A 197 -6.40 -4.58 1.92
C LEU A 197 -6.71 -5.70 2.91
N THR A 198 -7.98 -5.91 3.23
CA THR A 198 -8.38 -7.01 4.11
C THR A 198 -9.79 -7.47 3.79
N GLY A 199 -10.04 -8.78 3.75
CA GLY A 199 -11.42 -9.30 3.71
C GLY A 199 -12.08 -9.36 5.08
N THR A 200 -11.26 -9.34 6.15
CA THR A 200 -11.72 -9.52 7.53
C THR A 200 -10.99 -8.51 8.42
N PRO A 201 -11.48 -7.26 8.50
CA PRO A 201 -10.83 -6.23 9.32
C PRO A 201 -10.87 -6.56 10.82
N PHE A 202 -11.86 -7.33 11.26
CA PHE A 202 -12.01 -7.81 12.63
C PHE A 202 -12.06 -9.34 12.66
N GLN A 203 -11.22 -9.92 13.52
CA GLN A 203 -11.27 -11.33 13.93
C GLN A 203 -11.19 -11.34 15.45
N ASN A 204 -12.23 -11.88 16.10
CA ASN A 204 -12.30 -12.03 17.55
C ASN A 204 -11.26 -13.02 18.08
#